data_AF-A0A7S0FC38-F1
#
_entry.id   AF-A0A7S0FC38-F1
#
_cell.length_a   1.000
_cell.length_b   1.000
_cell.length_c   1.000
_cell.angle_alpha   90.00
_cell.angle_beta   90.00
_cell.angle_gamma   90.00
#
_symmetry.space_group_name_H-M   'P 1'
#
loop_
_entity.id
_entity.type
_entity.pdbx_description
1 polymer ?
#
loop_
_entity_poly.entity_id
_entity_poly.type
_entity_poly.pdbx_seq_one_letter_code
_entity_poly.pdbx_strand_id
1 'polypeptide(L)'
;STSGPPALRVLVTGTPGVGKTTLCAAVYRHLLQEGIKPCTLAGFLTEERRSQGARTGFDVISLDGEQRAPLASIEGPRTGQMVGKYHIQVASLEGMAIPILDAVLAQCGGHSASPSGPHQPRLLIFDEIGKMELFSQSFVQRICAVLSSPDAQLHVLGTVALRGPGLISDSKRLPHVEVIEIDRSNRNCAAADLSGRLAALLGKPRGAGTKESALPEESLPAVASEAPAPSLSLARPVPFATFDFPEPGQFSAVYLSDPPGNFASLNAGDYELYVGGAAINKAFADALQACGQETRRFEALHAVLLRSKAAHEPGCLAWLQAEELEDGALLDNLTAFCGLLPRGRLMEQLRPVGLVSIAVFRAGHRPCDNERNVAMVYTIGPHCGNKRTRIKRDVDNLSVSNFLVVIESVGDAVGSAVAQYNARALLDSALPRIEVLRVCLLSGGVYKHPEAAKVEVATALVRGLLARLGDRTGRPEPPLTLDFAYDEDVFRRAWRDLGLPEADPGARPTEARPALRHGQGRAQQ
;
A
#
# COMPACT_ATOMS: atom_id res chain seq x y z
N SER A 1 17.50 -0.28 41.45
CA SER A 1 16.07 -0.03 41.22
C SER A 1 15.76 -0.35 39.77
N THR A 2 15.04 -1.43 39.53
CA THR A 2 14.69 -1.91 38.18
C THR A 2 13.47 -1.16 37.67
N SER A 3 13.65 0.05 37.14
CA SER A 3 12.59 0.72 36.38
C SER A 3 12.73 0.33 34.92
N GLY A 4 11.89 -0.59 34.45
CA GLY A 4 11.68 -0.80 33.02
C GLY A 4 11.21 0.49 32.33
N PRO A 5 11.18 0.52 30.99
CA PRO A 5 10.69 1.70 30.26
C PRO A 5 9.26 2.05 30.70
N PRO A 6 8.91 3.35 30.78
CA PRO A 6 7.58 3.78 31.21
C PRO A 6 6.49 3.31 30.24
N ALA A 7 5.27 3.12 30.74
CA ALA A 7 4.12 2.74 29.93
C ALA A 7 3.84 3.77 28.83
N LEU A 8 3.84 3.32 27.58
CA LEU A 8 3.45 4.14 26.43
C LEU A 8 1.93 4.32 26.35
N ARG A 9 1.46 5.56 26.32
CA ARG A 9 0.06 5.94 26.19
C ARG A 9 -0.09 6.99 25.10
N VAL A 10 -0.72 6.61 24.01
CA VAL A 10 -0.87 7.47 22.83
C VAL A 10 -2.34 7.65 22.48
N LEU A 11 -2.72 8.89 22.23
CA LEU A 11 -4.00 9.26 21.63
C LEU A 11 -3.77 9.87 20.23
N VAL A 12 -4.32 9.23 19.21
CA VAL A 12 -4.30 9.73 17.84
C VAL A 12 -5.51 10.64 17.59
N THR A 13 -5.26 11.86 17.14
CA THR A 13 -6.28 12.86 16.84
C THR A 13 -6.17 13.31 15.38
N GLY A 14 -7.24 13.82 14.80
CA GLY A 14 -7.23 14.32 13.43
C GLY A 14 -8.63 14.57 12.89
N THR A 15 -8.71 15.15 11.69
CA THR A 15 -10.01 15.43 11.06
C THR A 15 -10.81 14.14 10.79
N PRO A 16 -12.15 14.16 10.85
CA PRO A 16 -12.96 13.00 10.49
C PRO A 16 -12.61 12.47 9.09
N GLY A 17 -12.48 11.14 8.94
CA GLY A 17 -12.12 10.51 7.67
C GLY A 17 -10.63 10.56 7.30
N VAL A 18 -9.76 11.10 8.16
CA VAL A 18 -8.31 11.13 7.91
C VAL A 18 -7.65 9.75 7.95
N GLY A 19 -8.29 8.77 8.61
CA GLY A 19 -7.81 7.39 8.72
C GLY A 19 -7.31 6.98 10.12
N LYS A 20 -7.87 7.55 11.20
CA LYS A 20 -7.52 7.19 12.59
C LYS A 20 -7.76 5.70 12.89
N THR A 21 -8.97 5.22 12.60
CA THR A 21 -9.34 3.81 12.68
C THR A 21 -8.39 2.93 11.86
N THR A 22 -8.09 3.36 10.63
CA THR A 22 -7.17 2.64 9.73
C THR A 22 -5.77 2.53 10.31
N LEU A 23 -5.28 3.57 10.99
CA LEU A 23 -4.00 3.57 11.69
C LEU A 23 -4.03 2.55 12.84
N CYS A 24 -5.04 2.57 13.71
CA CYS A 24 -5.12 1.59 14.82
C CYS A 24 -5.21 0.16 14.30
N ALA A 25 -5.99 -0.09 13.25
CA ALA A 25 -6.06 -1.40 12.61
C ALA A 25 -4.73 -1.82 11.98
N ALA A 26 -3.97 -0.88 11.41
CA ALA A 26 -2.64 -1.14 10.86
C ALA A 26 -1.63 -1.50 11.96
N VAL A 27 -1.64 -0.78 13.08
CA VAL A 27 -0.79 -1.08 14.24
C VAL A 27 -1.11 -2.48 14.80
N TYR A 28 -2.39 -2.78 15.04
CA TYR A 28 -2.81 -4.11 15.51
C TYR A 28 -2.28 -5.24 14.60
N ARG A 29 -2.51 -5.10 13.28
CA ARG A 29 -2.05 -6.09 12.29
C ARG A 29 -0.53 -6.23 12.26
N HIS A 30 0.21 -5.11 12.38
CA HIS A 30 1.67 -5.16 12.42
C HIS A 30 2.19 -5.86 13.67
N LEU A 31 1.59 -5.61 14.85
CA LEU A 31 2.01 -6.29 16.08
C LEU A 31 1.82 -7.81 15.98
N LEU A 32 0.70 -8.27 15.41
CA LEU A 32 0.51 -9.70 15.13
C LEU A 32 1.57 -10.26 14.18
N GLN A 33 1.99 -9.48 13.18
CA GLN A 33 3.04 -9.87 12.23
C GLN A 33 4.42 -9.98 12.91
N GLU A 34 4.70 -9.13 13.89
CA GLU A 34 5.91 -9.17 14.71
C GLU A 34 5.93 -10.33 15.73
N GLY A 35 4.91 -11.20 15.70
CA GLY A 35 4.81 -12.37 16.57
C GLY A 35 4.30 -12.05 17.98
N ILE A 36 3.75 -10.84 18.18
CA ILE A 36 3.09 -10.48 19.43
C ILE A 36 1.82 -11.33 19.56
N LYS A 37 1.70 -12.02 20.69
CA LYS A 37 0.61 -12.98 20.91
C LYS A 37 -0.74 -12.23 20.97
N PRO A 38 -1.80 -12.73 20.31
CA PRO A 38 -3.13 -12.12 20.39
C PRO A 38 -3.61 -11.90 21.83
N CYS A 39 -3.26 -12.79 22.77
CA CYS A 39 -3.63 -12.65 24.19
C CYS A 39 -3.00 -11.44 24.91
N THR A 40 -2.01 -10.77 24.32
CA THR A 40 -1.39 -9.54 24.84
C THR A 40 -2.03 -8.27 24.27
N LEU A 41 -2.94 -8.42 23.31
CA LEU A 41 -3.63 -7.34 22.62
C LEU A 41 -5.12 -7.40 22.97
N ALA A 42 -5.66 -6.33 23.54
CA ALA A 42 -7.08 -6.21 23.85
C ALA A 42 -7.61 -4.94 23.21
N GLY A 43 -8.89 -4.91 22.84
CA GLY A 43 -9.45 -3.71 22.26
C GLY A 43 -10.65 -3.88 21.36
N PHE A 44 -11.05 -2.76 20.79
CA PHE A 44 -12.14 -2.68 19.82
C PHE A 44 -11.91 -1.49 18.89
N LEU A 45 -12.46 -1.55 17.68
CA LEU A 45 -12.44 -0.48 16.69
C LEU A 45 -13.86 -0.11 16.28
N THR A 46 -14.02 1.03 15.59
CA THR A 46 -15.32 1.44 15.04
C THR A 46 -15.30 1.41 13.51
N GLU A 47 -16.30 0.80 12.89
CA GLU A 47 -16.48 0.75 11.44
C GLU A 47 -17.73 1.48 10.98
N GLU A 48 -17.68 2.13 9.81
CA GLU A 48 -18.87 2.73 9.21
C GLU A 48 -19.79 1.66 8.61
N ARG A 49 -21.05 1.64 9.05
CA ARG A 49 -22.10 0.85 8.40
C ARG A 49 -22.65 1.62 7.21
N ARG A 50 -22.64 1.01 6.03
CA ARG A 50 -23.18 1.58 4.79
C ARG A 50 -24.20 0.64 4.16
N SER A 51 -25.26 1.21 3.60
CA SER A 51 -26.24 0.51 2.77
C SER A 51 -26.50 1.36 1.53
N GLN A 52 -26.48 0.74 0.35
CA GLN A 52 -26.67 1.42 -0.95
C GLN A 52 -25.76 2.66 -1.12
N GLY A 53 -24.50 2.59 -0.67
CA GLY A 53 -23.53 3.68 -0.74
C GLY A 53 -23.70 4.79 0.30
N ALA A 54 -24.84 4.85 1.01
CA ALA A 54 -25.10 5.82 2.07
C ALA A 54 -24.66 5.29 3.44
N ARG A 55 -24.06 6.16 4.27
CA ARG A 55 -23.73 5.81 5.66
C ARG A 55 -24.99 5.73 6.51
N THR A 56 -25.32 4.51 6.92
CA THR A 56 -26.50 4.15 7.71
C THR A 56 -26.19 3.99 9.20
N GLY A 57 -24.92 3.88 9.59
CA GLY A 57 -24.58 3.76 11.01
C GLY A 57 -23.09 3.55 11.27
N PHE A 58 -22.79 3.08 12.46
CA PHE A 58 -21.46 2.72 12.95
C PHE A 58 -21.58 1.47 13.80
N ASP A 59 -20.58 0.59 13.69
CA ASP A 59 -20.46 -0.63 14.47
C ASP A 59 -19.18 -0.60 15.27
N VAL A 60 -19.23 -1.02 16.53
CA VAL A 60 -18.05 -1.40 17.27
C VAL A 60 -17.71 -2.83 16.88
N ILE A 61 -16.43 -3.13 16.71
CA ILE A 61 -15.89 -4.44 16.37
C ILE A 61 -14.74 -4.82 17.31
N SER A 62 -14.63 -6.09 17.70
CA SER A 62 -13.43 -6.60 18.38
C SER A 62 -12.21 -6.54 17.46
N LEU A 63 -10.99 -6.54 18.02
CA LEU A 63 -9.76 -6.45 17.20
C LEU A 63 -9.60 -7.59 16.19
N ASP A 64 -10.04 -8.79 16.55
CA ASP A 64 -10.07 -9.98 15.67
C ASP A 64 -11.21 -9.96 14.65
N GLY A 65 -12.18 -9.04 14.79
CA GLY A 65 -13.36 -8.94 13.94
C GLY A 65 -14.44 -9.99 14.19
N GLU A 66 -14.29 -10.86 15.19
CA GLU A 66 -15.26 -11.94 15.47
C GLU A 66 -16.56 -11.41 16.10
N GLN A 67 -16.46 -10.35 16.90
CA GLN A 67 -17.61 -9.73 17.56
C GLN A 67 -17.93 -8.38 16.95
N ARG A 68 -19.22 -8.13 16.74
CA ARG A 68 -19.75 -6.89 16.17
C ARG A 68 -21.00 -6.47 16.95
N ALA A 69 -21.08 -5.18 17.29
CA ALA A 69 -22.27 -4.60 17.91
C ALA A 69 -22.55 -3.22 17.32
N PRO A 70 -23.81 -2.85 17.08
CA PRO A 70 -24.15 -1.53 16.57
C PRO A 70 -23.83 -0.43 17.58
N LEU A 71 -23.04 0.56 17.20
CA LEU A 71 -22.80 1.79 17.99
C LEU A 71 -23.89 2.83 17.74
N ALA A 72 -24.22 3.03 16.46
CA ALA A 72 -25.23 4.00 16.08
C ALA A 72 -25.89 3.63 14.74
N SER A 73 -27.16 3.98 14.55
CA SER A 73 -27.92 3.68 13.33
C SER A 73 -28.88 4.82 12.98
N ILE A 74 -29.22 4.97 11.69
CA ILE A 74 -30.30 5.86 11.26
C ILE A 74 -31.68 5.33 11.66
N GLU A 75 -31.78 4.03 11.95
CA GLU A 75 -32.97 3.38 12.47
C GLU A 75 -32.85 3.30 14.00
N GLY A 76 -33.85 3.83 14.70
CA GLY A 76 -33.86 3.82 16.16
C GLY A 76 -35.17 4.34 16.75
N PRO A 77 -35.33 4.23 18.07
CA PRO A 77 -36.54 4.67 18.76
C PRO A 77 -36.72 6.19 18.63
N ARG A 78 -37.97 6.65 18.53
CA ARG A 78 -38.32 8.09 18.42
C ARG A 78 -37.78 8.93 19.58
N THR A 79 -37.59 8.31 20.74
CA THR A 79 -37.00 8.91 21.94
C THR A 79 -35.69 8.20 22.24
N GLY A 80 -34.58 8.93 22.26
CA GLY A 80 -33.25 8.37 22.51
C GLY A 80 -32.16 9.41 22.31
N GLN A 81 -30.93 9.04 22.64
CA GLN A 81 -29.76 9.91 22.44
C GLN A 81 -29.36 9.87 20.95
N MET A 82 -29.08 11.04 20.37
CA MET A 82 -28.79 11.18 18.94
C MET A 82 -27.59 12.08 18.67
N VAL A 83 -26.89 11.79 17.58
CA VAL A 83 -25.89 12.66 16.98
C VAL A 83 -26.20 12.83 15.50
N GLY A 84 -26.68 14.03 15.14
CA GLY A 84 -27.20 14.26 13.79
C GLY A 84 -28.40 13.33 13.52
N LYS A 85 -28.32 12.52 12.47
CA LYS A 85 -29.35 11.54 12.10
C LYS A 85 -29.20 10.16 12.76
N TYR A 86 -28.20 9.96 13.60
CA TYR A 86 -27.86 8.65 14.15
C TYR A 86 -28.35 8.50 15.59
N HIS A 87 -29.14 7.46 15.85
CA HIS A 87 -29.53 6.99 17.17
C HIS A 87 -28.38 6.21 17.80
N ILE A 88 -27.97 6.61 19.01
CA ILE A 88 -26.85 6.00 19.72
C ILE A 88 -27.34 4.79 20.52
N GLN A 89 -26.63 3.68 20.41
CA GLN A 89 -26.97 2.40 21.04
C GLN A 89 -26.02 2.14 22.21
N VAL A 90 -26.23 2.89 23.30
CA VAL A 90 -25.36 2.86 24.49
C VAL A 90 -25.19 1.45 25.05
N ALA A 91 -26.28 0.68 25.18
CA ALA A 91 -26.23 -0.68 25.71
C ALA A 91 -25.39 -1.63 24.83
N SER A 92 -25.42 -1.46 23.52
CA SER A 92 -24.63 -2.26 22.56
C SER A 92 -23.15 -1.93 22.65
N LEU A 93 -22.79 -0.63 22.76
CA LEU A 93 -21.42 -0.21 23.05
C LEU A 93 -20.94 -0.80 24.37
N GLU A 94 -21.74 -0.68 25.43
CA GLU A 94 -21.37 -1.15 26.75
C GLU A 94 -21.16 -2.67 26.78
N GLY A 95 -22.04 -3.44 26.12
CA GLY A 95 -21.94 -4.88 26.02
C GLY A 95 -20.65 -5.38 25.35
N MET A 96 -20.06 -4.59 24.45
CA MET A 96 -18.78 -4.93 23.83
C MET A 96 -17.59 -4.32 24.59
N ALA A 97 -17.60 -3.02 24.82
CA ALA A 97 -16.42 -2.29 25.27
C ALA A 97 -16.12 -2.51 26.76
N ILE A 98 -17.14 -2.61 27.61
CA ILE A 98 -16.95 -2.70 29.07
C ILE A 98 -16.27 -4.01 29.48
N PRO A 99 -16.69 -5.20 28.99
CA PRO A 99 -16.00 -6.44 29.32
C PRO A 99 -14.51 -6.42 28.95
N ILE A 100 -14.16 -5.84 27.79
CA ILE A 100 -12.78 -5.70 27.33
C ILE A 100 -11.99 -4.78 28.26
N LEU A 101 -12.54 -3.61 28.61
CA LEU A 101 -11.89 -2.64 29.48
C LEU A 101 -11.75 -3.16 30.91
N ASP A 102 -12.77 -3.82 31.45
CA ASP A 102 -12.74 -4.42 32.79
C ASP A 102 -11.74 -5.57 32.85
N ALA A 103 -11.63 -6.40 31.81
CA ALA A 103 -10.64 -7.47 31.74
C ALA A 103 -9.19 -6.94 31.71
N VAL A 104 -8.95 -5.79 31.06
CA VAL A 104 -7.65 -5.10 31.05
C VAL A 104 -7.34 -4.49 32.42
N LEU A 105 -8.32 -3.86 33.07
CA LEU A 105 -8.15 -3.20 34.36
C LEU A 105 -8.02 -4.16 35.55
N ALA A 106 -8.79 -5.26 35.57
CA ALA A 106 -8.67 -6.31 36.61
C ALA A 106 -7.26 -6.89 36.67
N GLN A 107 -6.64 -6.93 35.51
CA GLN A 107 -5.30 -7.38 35.24
C GLN A 107 -4.21 -6.42 35.78
N CYS A 108 -4.55 -5.15 36.05
CA CYS A 108 -3.68 -4.13 36.66
C CYS A 108 -3.65 -4.21 38.21
N GLY A 109 -4.58 -4.92 38.83
CA GLY A 109 -4.83 -4.92 40.27
C GLY A 109 -4.30 -6.15 41.02
N GLY A 110 -2.98 -6.33 41.10
CA GLY A 110 -2.30 -6.98 42.24
C GLY A 110 -2.35 -8.51 42.45
N HIS A 111 -1.19 -9.05 42.83
CA HIS A 111 -0.99 -9.88 44.04
C HIS A 111 -1.75 -11.20 44.25
N SER A 112 -2.39 -11.82 43.26
CA SER A 112 -2.89 -13.20 43.40
C SER A 112 -2.21 -14.19 42.44
N ALA A 113 -1.19 -14.84 43.02
CA ALA A 113 -0.65 -16.16 42.76
C ALA A 113 -1.13 -16.93 41.52
N SER A 114 -0.36 -16.82 40.44
CA SER A 114 0.09 -18.01 39.72
C SER A 114 1.62 -17.94 39.55
N PRO A 115 2.42 -18.92 40.03
CA PRO A 115 3.87 -18.78 40.18
C PRO A 115 4.69 -18.96 38.87
N SER A 116 4.09 -18.81 37.69
CA SER A 116 4.72 -19.23 36.44
C SER A 116 4.58 -18.19 35.33
N GLY A 117 5.15 -17.00 35.53
CA GLY A 117 5.56 -16.14 34.42
C GLY A 117 5.73 -14.67 34.79
N PRO A 118 6.67 -13.94 34.15
CA PRO A 118 6.75 -12.49 34.28
C PRO A 118 5.44 -11.84 33.81
N HIS A 119 4.96 -10.81 34.51
CA HIS A 119 3.85 -9.97 34.04
C HIS A 119 4.17 -9.50 32.62
N GLN A 120 3.42 -9.99 31.64
CA GLN A 120 3.69 -9.68 30.24
C GLN A 120 3.14 -8.28 29.93
N PRO A 121 3.89 -7.46 29.16
CA PRO A 121 3.41 -6.18 28.68
C PRO A 121 2.16 -6.39 27.81
N ARG A 122 1.20 -5.47 27.94
CA ARG A 122 -0.15 -5.54 27.36
C ARG A 122 -0.43 -4.28 26.58
N LEU A 123 -1.19 -4.39 25.49
CA LEU A 123 -1.67 -3.23 24.75
C LEU A 123 -3.19 -3.23 24.68
N LEU A 124 -3.80 -2.12 25.13
CA LEU A 124 -5.17 -1.78 24.81
C LEU A 124 -5.23 -0.89 23.57
N ILE A 125 -6.00 -1.29 22.57
CA ILE A 125 -6.32 -0.48 21.38
C ILE A 125 -7.80 -0.11 21.41
N PHE A 126 -8.16 1.18 21.28
CA PHE A 126 -9.56 1.58 21.16
C PHE A 126 -9.77 2.70 20.14
N ASP A 127 -10.90 2.66 19.45
CA ASP A 127 -11.37 3.71 18.53
C ASP A 127 -12.88 3.90 18.73
N GLU A 128 -13.39 5.03 19.22
CA GLU A 128 -12.70 6.29 19.60
C GLU A 128 -13.21 6.91 20.91
N ILE A 129 -12.46 7.87 21.49
CA ILE A 129 -13.02 8.88 22.42
C ILE A 129 -13.70 9.94 21.55
N GLY A 130 -14.93 9.64 21.16
CA GLY A 130 -15.76 10.45 20.28
C GLY A 130 -17.11 10.82 20.90
N LYS A 131 -17.85 11.69 20.21
CA LYS A 131 -19.13 12.19 20.71
C LYS A 131 -20.17 11.08 20.94
N MET A 132 -20.10 9.99 20.16
CA MET A 132 -21.07 8.90 20.22
C MET A 132 -20.82 7.99 21.44
N GLU A 133 -19.56 7.75 21.78
CA GLU A 133 -19.12 6.86 22.83
C GLU A 133 -19.28 7.50 24.22
N LEU A 134 -19.09 8.82 24.31
CA LEU A 134 -19.23 9.60 25.55
C LEU A 134 -20.66 9.64 26.12
N PHE A 135 -21.64 9.12 25.40
CA PHE A 135 -22.99 8.92 25.93
C PHE A 135 -23.05 7.78 26.98
N SER A 136 -22.11 6.84 26.96
CA SER A 136 -21.95 5.84 28.02
C SER A 136 -21.07 6.39 29.16
N GLN A 137 -21.67 6.60 30.34
CA GLN A 137 -20.90 6.96 31.54
C GLN A 137 -19.99 5.82 31.99
N SER A 138 -20.43 4.57 31.81
CA SER A 138 -19.61 3.39 32.11
C SER A 138 -18.32 3.41 31.29
N PHE A 139 -18.42 3.66 29.98
CA PHE A 139 -17.29 3.76 29.08
C PHE A 139 -16.33 4.87 29.49
N VAL A 140 -16.86 6.07 29.77
CA VAL A 140 -16.10 7.22 30.25
C VAL A 140 -15.27 6.86 31.48
N GLN A 141 -15.89 6.22 32.49
CA GLN A 141 -15.21 5.81 33.71
C GLN A 141 -14.06 4.85 33.43
N ARG A 142 -14.25 3.83 32.58
CA ARG A 142 -13.21 2.84 32.26
C ARG A 142 -12.08 3.44 31.45
N ILE A 143 -12.36 4.28 30.46
CA ILE A 143 -11.31 4.97 29.68
C ILE A 143 -10.48 5.87 30.60
N CYS A 144 -11.11 6.63 31.50
CA CYS A 144 -10.40 7.42 32.51
C CYS A 144 -9.50 6.55 33.39
N ALA A 145 -10.02 5.40 33.88
CA ALA A 145 -9.25 4.47 34.69
C ALA A 145 -8.08 3.87 33.92
N VAL A 146 -8.27 3.47 32.65
CA VAL A 146 -7.20 2.95 31.81
C VAL A 146 -6.14 4.02 31.60
N LEU A 147 -6.53 5.23 31.15
CA LEU A 147 -5.60 6.34 30.88
C LEU A 147 -4.83 6.78 32.14
N SER A 148 -5.41 6.62 33.33
CA SER A 148 -4.79 7.01 34.61
C SER A 148 -4.12 5.85 35.36
N SER A 149 -4.13 4.63 34.81
CA SER A 149 -3.60 3.45 35.50
C SER A 149 -2.09 3.59 35.80
N PRO A 150 -1.64 3.27 37.02
CA PRO A 150 -0.22 3.31 37.37
C PRO A 150 0.56 2.09 36.85
N ASP A 151 -0.11 1.14 36.20
CA ASP A 151 0.49 -0.09 35.71
C ASP A 151 1.47 0.17 34.55
N ALA A 152 2.76 -0.03 34.82
CA ALA A 152 3.84 0.14 33.85
C ALA A 152 3.81 -0.87 32.69
N GLN A 153 3.07 -1.98 32.83
CA GLN A 153 2.91 -3.00 31.80
C GLN A 153 1.68 -2.77 30.91
N LEU A 154 0.85 -1.76 31.19
CA LEU A 154 -0.31 -1.43 30.37
C LEU A 154 0.01 -0.29 29.40
N HIS A 155 0.15 -0.63 28.12
CA HIS A 155 0.26 0.31 27.02
C HIS A 155 -1.12 0.62 26.42
N VAL A 156 -1.27 1.81 25.87
CA VAL A 156 -2.55 2.29 25.31
C VAL A 156 -2.32 2.96 23.95
N LEU A 157 -3.09 2.53 22.95
CA LEU A 157 -3.27 3.23 21.69
C LEU A 157 -4.76 3.53 21.50
N GLY A 158 -5.14 4.77 21.73
CA GLY A 158 -6.51 5.25 21.52
C GLY A 158 -6.59 6.23 20.37
N THR A 159 -7.79 6.43 19.83
CA THR A 159 -8.09 7.62 19.02
C THR A 159 -9.00 8.56 19.80
N VAL A 160 -8.93 9.86 19.49
CA VAL A 160 -9.75 10.89 20.13
C VAL A 160 -10.20 11.92 19.08
N ALA A 161 -11.42 12.41 19.21
CA ALA A 161 -11.94 13.44 18.31
C ALA A 161 -11.07 14.71 18.34
N LEU A 162 -10.92 15.40 17.19
CA LEU A 162 -10.07 16.60 17.09
C LEU A 162 -10.47 17.70 18.07
N ARG A 163 -11.77 17.94 18.21
CA ARG A 163 -12.35 18.94 19.11
C ARG A 163 -13.58 18.39 19.82
N GLY A 164 -13.77 18.76 21.07
CA GLY A 164 -14.94 18.40 21.88
C GLY A 164 -14.70 18.70 23.36
N PRO A 165 -15.77 18.94 24.15
CA PRO A 165 -15.66 19.21 25.58
C PRO A 165 -15.43 17.94 26.40
N GLY A 166 -15.16 18.11 27.71
CA GLY A 166 -15.00 17.02 28.66
C GLY A 166 -13.84 16.10 28.29
N LEU A 167 -14.08 14.79 28.37
CA LEU A 167 -13.05 13.76 28.18
C LEU A 167 -12.27 13.87 26.85
N ILE A 168 -12.87 14.41 25.79
CA ILE A 168 -12.15 14.66 24.52
C ILE A 168 -11.00 15.65 24.72
N SER A 169 -11.24 16.72 25.48
CA SER A 169 -10.23 17.75 25.75
C SER A 169 -9.36 17.40 26.96
N ASP A 170 -9.93 16.77 27.99
CA ASP A 170 -9.24 16.42 29.23
C ASP A 170 -8.19 15.32 28.99
N SER A 171 -8.53 14.31 28.19
CA SER A 171 -7.61 13.19 27.90
C SER A 171 -6.34 13.63 27.18
N LYS A 172 -6.41 14.68 26.36
CA LYS A 172 -5.26 15.28 25.65
C LYS A 172 -4.32 16.09 26.54
N ARG A 173 -4.78 16.49 27.73
CA ARG A 173 -4.02 17.31 28.69
C ARG A 173 -3.38 16.47 29.78
N LEU A 174 -3.59 15.15 29.79
CA LEU A 174 -2.99 14.25 30.77
C LEU A 174 -1.46 14.23 30.57
N PRO A 175 -0.66 14.45 31.63
CA PRO A 175 0.80 14.69 31.50
C PRO A 175 1.58 13.49 30.96
N HIS A 176 1.03 12.28 31.06
CA HIS A 176 1.61 11.01 30.65
C HIS A 176 0.95 10.42 29.40
N VAL A 177 0.14 11.21 28.69
CA VAL A 177 -0.50 10.83 27.43
C VAL A 177 0.10 11.66 26.29
N GLU A 178 0.69 10.96 25.31
CA GLU A 178 1.16 11.57 24.07
C GLU A 178 -0.01 11.73 23.10
N VAL A 179 -0.13 12.91 22.50
CA VAL A 179 -1.16 13.19 21.49
C VAL A 179 -0.50 13.36 20.13
N ILE A 180 -0.85 12.50 19.18
CA ILE A 180 -0.36 12.56 17.81
C ILE A 180 -1.48 13.07 16.91
N GLU A 181 -1.32 14.27 16.36
CA GLU A 181 -2.23 14.79 15.33
C GLU A 181 -1.82 14.27 13.96
N ILE A 182 -2.75 13.56 13.32
CA ILE A 182 -2.56 13.01 11.99
C ILE A 182 -3.34 13.78 10.92
N ASP A 183 -2.71 13.91 9.77
CA ASP A 183 -3.27 14.35 8.51
C ASP A 183 -2.95 13.32 7.41
N ARG A 184 -3.29 13.64 6.15
CA ARG A 184 -3.04 12.73 5.02
C ARG A 184 -1.55 12.51 4.73
N SER A 185 -0.69 13.47 5.09
CA SER A 185 0.74 13.44 4.82
C SER A 185 1.50 12.57 5.83
N ASN A 186 1.08 12.57 7.10
CA ASN A 186 1.83 11.93 8.18
C ASN A 186 1.21 10.63 8.71
N ARG A 187 -0.07 10.32 8.42
CA ARG A 187 -0.79 9.16 9.00
C ARG A 187 -0.06 7.82 8.83
N ASN A 188 0.62 7.63 7.69
CA ASN A 188 1.34 6.40 7.40
C ASN A 188 2.64 6.31 8.21
N CYS A 189 3.35 7.43 8.37
CA CYS A 189 4.55 7.51 9.19
C CYS A 189 4.21 7.34 10.68
N ALA A 190 3.13 7.98 11.15
CA ALA A 190 2.63 7.81 12.51
C ALA A 190 2.26 6.35 12.80
N ALA A 191 1.61 5.65 11.85
CA ALA A 191 1.32 4.23 11.99
C ALA A 191 2.60 3.37 12.12
N ALA A 192 3.62 3.64 11.32
CA ALA A 192 4.89 2.91 11.36
C ALA A 192 5.68 3.17 12.64
N ASP A 193 5.77 4.44 13.07
CA ASP A 193 6.43 4.83 14.33
C ASP A 193 5.78 4.14 15.53
N LEU A 194 4.45 4.25 15.65
CA LEU A 194 3.71 3.64 16.74
C LEU A 194 3.84 2.12 16.77
N SER A 195 3.80 1.50 15.59
CA SER A 195 4.00 0.06 15.45
C SER A 195 5.37 -0.39 15.97
N GLY A 196 6.44 0.31 15.59
CA GLY A 196 7.80 0.01 16.03
C GLY A 196 7.99 0.21 17.54
N ARG A 197 7.49 1.33 18.07
CA ARG A 197 7.55 1.65 19.51
C ARG A 197 6.81 0.61 20.35
N LEU A 198 5.61 0.22 19.94
CA LEU A 198 4.79 -0.78 20.64
C LEU A 198 5.38 -2.19 20.53
N ALA A 199 5.92 -2.59 19.36
CA ALA A 199 6.57 -3.88 19.19
C ALA A 199 7.82 -4.01 20.09
N ALA A 200 8.62 -2.95 20.22
CA ALA A 200 9.78 -2.92 21.08
C ALA A 200 9.41 -3.09 22.57
N LEU A 201 8.29 -2.49 23.00
CA LEU A 201 7.81 -2.57 24.37
C LEU A 201 7.16 -3.93 24.70
N LEU A 202 6.48 -4.55 23.75
CA LEU A 202 5.79 -5.83 23.93
C LEU A 202 6.75 -7.05 23.86
N GLY A 203 7.94 -6.87 23.30
CA GLY A 203 9.04 -7.85 23.29
C GLY A 203 8.90 -8.99 22.28
N LYS A 204 9.96 -9.31 21.54
CA LYS A 204 10.06 -10.55 20.75
C LYS A 204 10.41 -11.73 21.67
N PRO A 205 9.77 -12.90 21.56
CA PRO A 205 10.22 -14.08 22.30
C PRO A 205 11.67 -14.43 21.90
N ARG A 206 12.58 -14.47 22.88
CA ARG A 206 13.97 -14.87 22.69
C ARG A 206 14.06 -16.39 22.43
N GLY A 207 14.29 -16.74 21.16
CA GLY A 207 15.16 -17.82 20.66
C GLY A 207 15.00 -19.27 21.15
N ALA A 208 14.66 -20.16 20.21
CA ALA A 208 15.34 -21.45 19.96
C ALA A 208 15.11 -21.75 18.47
N GLY A 209 16.12 -21.68 17.60
CA GLY A 209 17.10 -22.74 17.41
C GLY A 209 16.77 -23.45 16.10
N THR A 210 17.65 -23.29 15.10
CA THR A 210 17.59 -23.94 13.78
C THR A 210 17.21 -25.43 13.87
N LYS A 211 16.18 -25.83 13.14
CA LYS A 211 16.14 -27.08 12.36
C LYS A 211 15.00 -27.05 11.35
N GLU A 212 15.42 -27.14 10.09
CA GLU A 212 14.65 -27.54 8.93
C GLU A 212 13.87 -28.83 9.24
N SER A 213 12.54 -28.78 9.22
CA SER A 213 11.69 -29.96 9.06
C SER A 213 10.33 -29.54 8.49
N ALA A 214 9.96 -30.20 7.41
CA ALA A 214 8.69 -30.06 6.71
C ALA A 214 7.52 -30.53 7.59
N LEU A 215 6.39 -29.80 7.54
CA LEU A 215 5.10 -30.22 8.08
C LEU A 215 3.96 -29.61 7.22
N PRO A 216 2.75 -30.20 7.27
CA PRO A 216 2.02 -30.65 6.08
C PRO A 216 0.96 -29.68 5.56
N GLU A 217 0.50 -29.96 4.35
CA GLU A 217 -0.67 -29.34 3.71
C GLU A 217 -1.91 -29.46 4.61
N GLU A 218 -2.44 -28.34 5.07
CA GLU A 218 -3.82 -28.24 5.52
C GLU A 218 -4.55 -27.11 4.76
N SER A 219 -5.75 -27.46 4.29
CA SER A 219 -6.64 -26.69 3.45
C SER A 219 -7.15 -25.41 4.12
N LEU A 220 -7.11 -24.31 3.37
CA LEU A 220 -7.63 -22.99 3.74
C LEU A 220 -9.15 -23.02 4.01
N PRO A 221 -9.67 -22.36 5.07
CA PRO A 221 -11.10 -22.13 5.19
C PRO A 221 -11.53 -20.99 4.23
N ALA A 222 -12.70 -21.17 3.62
CA ALA A 222 -13.33 -20.20 2.73
C ALA A 222 -13.72 -18.92 3.50
N VAL A 223 -13.34 -17.75 2.98
CA VAL A 223 -13.74 -16.44 3.53
C VAL A 223 -14.78 -15.80 2.63
N ALA A 224 -15.90 -15.40 3.23
CA ALA A 224 -17.06 -14.80 2.60
C ALA A 224 -16.78 -13.40 1.99
N SER A 225 -17.35 -13.20 0.80
CA SER A 225 -17.67 -11.96 0.07
C SER A 225 -18.46 -10.96 0.95
N GLU A 226 -18.48 -9.62 0.86
CA GLU A 226 -18.02 -8.50 -0.02
C GLU A 226 -18.31 -7.20 0.81
N ALA A 227 -17.76 -5.98 0.60
CA ALA A 227 -17.98 -5.01 -0.50
C ALA A 227 -17.31 -3.64 -0.12
N PRO A 228 -17.45 -2.55 -0.92
CA PRO A 228 -16.95 -2.27 -2.27
C PRO A 228 -15.82 -1.20 -2.26
N ALA A 229 -15.14 -1.05 -3.39
CA ALA A 229 -14.05 -0.10 -3.60
C ALA A 229 -14.47 1.38 -3.40
N PRO A 230 -13.60 2.25 -2.84
CA PRO A 230 -13.89 3.67 -2.74
C PRO A 230 -13.90 4.29 -4.15
N SER A 231 -14.95 5.05 -4.44
CA SER A 231 -15.04 5.89 -5.64
C SER A 231 -13.88 6.89 -5.68
N LEU A 232 -13.11 6.90 -6.76
CA LEU A 232 -12.07 7.90 -7.04
C LEU A 232 -12.71 9.29 -7.06
N SER A 233 -12.38 10.14 -6.09
CA SER A 233 -12.81 11.54 -6.14
C SER A 233 -12.02 12.28 -7.23
N LEU A 234 -12.71 12.72 -8.28
CA LEU A 234 -12.22 13.48 -9.44
C LEU A 234 -11.60 14.86 -9.13
N ALA A 235 -11.32 15.18 -7.87
CA ALA A 235 -10.70 16.44 -7.47
C ALA A 235 -9.15 16.44 -7.59
N ARG A 236 -8.56 15.32 -8.02
CA ARG A 236 -7.11 15.20 -8.25
C ARG A 236 -6.84 15.23 -9.75
N PRO A 237 -5.83 15.98 -10.21
CA PRO A 237 -5.43 15.91 -11.61
C PRO A 237 -4.81 14.52 -11.90
N VAL A 238 -5.53 13.75 -12.69
CA VAL A 238 -5.22 12.36 -13.07
C VAL A 238 -4.05 12.37 -14.07
N PRO A 239 -3.16 11.37 -14.08
CA PRO A 239 -2.29 11.11 -15.22
C PRO A 239 -3.10 11.10 -16.51
N PHE A 240 -2.54 11.63 -17.61
CA PHE A 240 -3.15 11.43 -18.92
C PHE A 240 -3.07 9.94 -19.26
N ALA A 241 -4.14 9.38 -19.81
CA ALA A 241 -4.16 8.01 -20.29
C ALA A 241 -4.34 7.98 -21.81
N THR A 242 -3.54 7.17 -22.47
CA THR A 242 -3.69 6.77 -23.87
C THR A 242 -3.97 5.28 -23.94
N PHE A 243 -4.68 4.85 -24.98
CA PHE A 243 -5.05 3.46 -25.20
C PHE A 243 -4.68 3.08 -26.62
N ASP A 244 -3.84 2.05 -26.75
CA ASP A 244 -3.38 1.56 -28.05
C ASP A 244 -4.43 0.67 -28.72
N PHE A 245 -4.46 0.69 -30.06
CA PHE A 245 -5.35 -0.12 -30.90
C PHE A 245 -4.56 -0.59 -32.12
N PRO A 246 -3.76 -1.67 -31.99
CA PRO A 246 -2.99 -2.21 -33.11
C PRO A 246 -3.93 -2.78 -34.18
N GLU A 247 -3.38 -3.04 -35.37
CA GLU A 247 -4.14 -3.69 -36.44
C GLU A 247 -4.67 -5.06 -35.98
N PRO A 248 -5.84 -5.52 -36.48
CA PRO A 248 -6.39 -6.82 -36.11
C PRO A 248 -5.38 -7.95 -36.27
N GLY A 249 -5.17 -8.72 -35.20
CA GLY A 249 -4.22 -9.84 -35.16
C GLY A 249 -2.78 -9.45 -34.79
N GLN A 250 -2.50 -8.16 -34.57
CA GLN A 250 -1.22 -7.69 -34.04
C GLN A 250 -1.31 -7.39 -32.54
N PHE A 251 -0.17 -7.53 -31.86
CA PHE A 251 -0.01 -7.08 -30.49
C PHE A 251 0.54 -5.66 -30.46
N SER A 252 0.20 -4.89 -29.42
CA SER A 252 0.86 -3.61 -29.15
C SER A 252 2.37 -3.80 -29.08
N ALA A 253 3.13 -2.94 -29.77
CA ALA A 253 4.58 -2.98 -29.74
C ALA A 253 5.11 -2.72 -28.31
N VAL A 254 6.15 -3.42 -27.88
CA VAL A 254 6.73 -3.20 -26.54
C VAL A 254 7.48 -1.86 -26.47
N TYR A 255 8.00 -1.37 -27.60
CA TYR A 255 8.58 -0.03 -27.76
C TYR A 255 8.08 0.60 -29.06
N LEU A 256 8.04 1.93 -29.10
CA LEU A 256 7.57 2.68 -30.26
C LEU A 256 8.76 3.18 -31.08
N SER A 257 8.59 3.23 -32.41
CA SER A 257 9.58 3.84 -33.30
C SER A 257 9.66 5.37 -33.17
N ASP A 258 8.56 6.01 -32.75
CA ASP A 258 8.49 7.46 -32.48
C ASP A 258 7.60 7.73 -31.24
N PRO A 259 8.13 7.54 -30.03
CA PRO A 259 7.36 7.78 -28.82
C PRO A 259 7.18 9.29 -28.53
N PRO A 260 6.05 9.70 -27.93
CA PRO A 260 5.70 11.10 -27.73
C PRO A 260 6.51 11.80 -26.61
N GLY A 261 7.34 11.05 -25.90
CA GLY A 261 8.23 11.53 -24.84
C GLY A 261 9.17 10.40 -24.41
N ASN A 262 9.95 10.63 -23.36
CA ASN A 262 10.80 9.59 -22.78
C ASN A 262 9.95 8.41 -22.29
N PHE A 263 10.06 7.30 -23.01
CA PHE A 263 9.20 6.15 -22.97
C PHE A 263 9.84 5.01 -22.17
N ALA A 264 9.09 4.51 -21.20
CA ALA A 264 9.37 3.26 -20.53
C ALA A 264 8.24 2.26 -20.78
N SER A 265 8.56 0.98 -20.82
CA SER A 265 7.56 -0.07 -21.07
C SER A 265 7.61 -1.15 -20.01
N LEU A 266 6.44 -1.55 -19.52
CA LEU A 266 6.27 -2.56 -18.48
C LEU A 266 6.27 -3.97 -19.07
N ASN A 267 7.33 -4.72 -18.76
CA ASN A 267 7.47 -6.13 -19.06
C ASN A 267 6.80 -6.98 -17.97
N ALA A 268 5.89 -7.86 -18.39
CA ALA A 268 5.32 -8.91 -17.54
C ALA A 268 6.29 -10.10 -17.49
N GLY A 269 7.02 -10.18 -16.38
CA GLY A 269 8.07 -11.14 -16.12
C GLY A 269 7.62 -12.53 -15.67
N ASP A 270 8.61 -13.34 -15.32
CA ASP A 270 8.46 -14.73 -14.86
C ASP A 270 9.09 -14.90 -13.46
N TYR A 271 8.70 -15.96 -12.74
CA TYR A 271 9.19 -16.33 -11.41
C TYR A 271 10.68 -16.66 -11.41
N GLU A 272 11.20 -17.11 -12.56
CA GLU A 272 12.62 -17.35 -12.78
C GLU A 272 13.42 -16.05 -13.07
N LEU A 273 12.79 -14.88 -13.01
CA LEU A 273 13.41 -13.55 -13.06
C LEU A 273 14.10 -13.17 -14.38
N TYR A 274 14.06 -14.02 -15.41
CA TYR A 274 14.71 -13.75 -16.69
C TYR A 274 13.91 -12.78 -17.58
N VAL A 275 14.60 -12.19 -18.55
CA VAL A 275 13.99 -11.45 -19.68
C VAL A 275 14.14 -12.27 -20.96
N GLY A 276 13.03 -12.80 -21.48
CA GLY A 276 13.03 -13.76 -22.58
C GLY A 276 11.85 -14.74 -22.55
N GLY A 277 12.11 -16.00 -22.91
CA GLY A 277 11.10 -17.05 -22.88
C GLY A 277 10.04 -16.90 -23.98
N ALA A 278 8.79 -16.63 -23.59
CA ALA A 278 7.64 -16.59 -24.48
C ALA A 278 6.79 -15.31 -24.30
N ALA A 279 5.80 -15.12 -25.18
CA ALA A 279 4.83 -14.03 -25.14
C ALA A 279 5.50 -12.65 -25.02
N ILE A 280 4.96 -11.75 -24.19
CA ILE A 280 5.47 -10.38 -24.06
C ILE A 280 6.90 -10.33 -23.54
N ASN A 281 7.30 -11.22 -22.62
CA ASN A 281 8.67 -11.26 -22.10
C ASN A 281 9.69 -11.61 -23.21
N LYS A 282 9.29 -12.44 -24.18
CA LYS A 282 10.08 -12.70 -25.40
C LYS A 282 10.17 -11.48 -26.29
N ALA A 283 9.06 -10.75 -26.48
CA ALA A 283 9.05 -9.52 -27.27
C ALA A 283 9.99 -8.45 -26.69
N PHE A 284 10.06 -8.33 -25.35
CA PHE A 284 11.07 -7.50 -24.69
C PHE A 284 12.49 -7.99 -24.97
N ALA A 285 12.77 -9.29 -24.83
CA ALA A 285 14.10 -9.80 -25.11
C ALA A 285 14.54 -9.53 -26.56
N ASP A 286 13.65 -9.69 -27.53
CA ASP A 286 13.94 -9.41 -28.94
C ASP A 286 14.25 -7.93 -29.18
N ALA A 287 13.43 -7.04 -28.60
CA ALA A 287 13.65 -5.60 -28.71
C ALA A 287 14.96 -5.14 -28.06
N LEU A 288 15.34 -5.75 -26.92
CA LEU A 288 16.55 -5.43 -26.18
C LEU A 288 17.81 -6.00 -26.86
N GLN A 289 17.75 -7.24 -27.35
CA GLN A 289 18.86 -7.84 -28.10
C GLN A 289 19.14 -7.09 -29.40
N ALA A 290 18.10 -6.58 -30.07
CA ALA A 290 18.24 -5.78 -31.28
C ALA A 290 19.04 -4.47 -31.07
N CYS A 291 19.09 -3.93 -29.84
CA CYS A 291 19.90 -2.77 -29.48
C CYS A 291 21.14 -3.12 -28.63
N GLY A 292 21.57 -4.38 -28.66
CA GLY A 292 22.83 -4.83 -28.04
C GLY A 292 22.77 -5.03 -26.52
N GLN A 293 21.59 -5.13 -25.92
CA GLN A 293 21.43 -5.48 -24.51
C GLN A 293 21.58 -7.00 -24.32
N GLU A 294 22.34 -7.45 -23.33
CA GLU A 294 22.47 -8.87 -23.00
C GLU A 294 21.40 -9.32 -22.00
N THR A 295 20.31 -9.88 -22.50
CA THR A 295 19.11 -10.15 -21.68
C THR A 295 19.30 -11.21 -20.59
N ARG A 296 20.33 -12.05 -20.68
CA ARG A 296 20.67 -13.06 -19.66
C ARG A 296 21.12 -12.43 -18.34
N ARG A 297 21.64 -11.20 -18.37
CA ARG A 297 22.14 -10.49 -17.18
C ARG A 297 21.01 -10.08 -16.23
N PHE A 298 19.78 -9.89 -16.74
CA PHE A 298 18.66 -9.42 -15.93
C PHE A 298 18.25 -10.39 -14.82
N GLU A 299 18.39 -11.70 -15.02
CA GLU A 299 18.13 -12.69 -13.96
C GLU A 299 19.00 -12.43 -12.73
N ALA A 300 20.30 -12.24 -12.94
CA ALA A 300 21.25 -11.94 -11.87
C ALA A 300 20.93 -10.59 -11.19
N LEU A 301 20.66 -9.54 -11.98
CA LEU A 301 20.32 -8.22 -11.46
C LEU A 301 19.03 -8.25 -10.61
N HIS A 302 17.99 -8.94 -11.06
CA HIS A 302 16.75 -9.13 -10.30
C HIS A 302 16.97 -9.95 -9.03
N ALA A 303 17.79 -11.00 -9.09
CA ALA A 303 18.13 -11.82 -7.93
C ALA A 303 18.88 -11.01 -6.86
N VAL A 304 19.76 -10.09 -7.26
CA VAL A 304 20.41 -9.15 -6.33
C VAL A 304 19.39 -8.22 -5.70
N LEU A 305 18.44 -7.65 -6.46
CA LEU A 305 17.38 -6.81 -5.88
C LEU A 305 16.60 -7.52 -4.76
N LEU A 306 16.27 -8.81 -4.94
CA LEU A 306 15.58 -9.62 -3.93
C LEU A 306 16.37 -9.87 -2.64
N ARG A 307 17.68 -9.59 -2.63
CA ARG A 307 18.56 -9.70 -1.45
C ARG A 307 19.14 -8.34 -1.00
N SER A 308 18.93 -7.29 -1.79
CA SER A 308 19.47 -5.95 -1.58
C SER A 308 18.67 -5.14 -0.55
N LYS A 309 18.99 -3.84 -0.44
CA LYS A 309 18.19 -2.86 0.31
C LYS A 309 16.70 -2.87 -0.06
N ALA A 310 16.33 -3.20 -1.30
CA ALA A 310 14.91 -3.32 -1.69
C ALA A 310 14.16 -4.37 -0.85
N ALA A 311 14.83 -5.45 -0.44
CA ALA A 311 14.25 -6.49 0.39
C ALA A 311 14.19 -6.11 1.87
N HIS A 312 15.13 -5.28 2.32
CA HIS A 312 15.24 -4.84 3.72
C HIS A 312 14.39 -3.59 4.02
N GLU A 313 14.07 -2.77 3.02
CA GLU A 313 13.21 -1.59 3.12
C GLU A 313 12.08 -1.61 2.07
N PRO A 314 11.09 -2.52 2.17
CA PRO A 314 10.00 -2.58 1.20
C PRO A 314 9.25 -1.26 1.06
N GLY A 315 8.88 -0.93 -0.19
CA GLY A 315 8.25 0.33 -0.58
C GLY A 315 9.23 1.47 -0.88
N CYS A 316 10.54 1.28 -0.69
CA CYS A 316 11.58 2.22 -1.08
C CYS A 316 12.33 1.72 -2.32
N LEU A 317 12.63 2.62 -3.25
CA LEU A 317 13.42 2.31 -4.44
C LEU A 317 14.91 2.18 -4.05
N ALA A 318 15.49 1.01 -4.28
CA ALA A 318 16.91 0.72 -4.09
C ALA A 318 17.65 0.76 -5.43
N TRP A 319 18.85 1.35 -5.43
CA TRP A 319 19.70 1.51 -6.62
C TRP A 319 20.85 0.53 -6.51
N LEU A 320 21.05 -0.31 -7.53
CA LEU A 320 22.21 -1.20 -7.55
C LEU A 320 23.44 -0.43 -8.05
N GLN A 321 24.51 -0.52 -7.27
CA GLN A 321 25.83 -0.04 -7.68
C GLN A 321 26.70 -1.19 -8.18
N ALA A 322 27.73 -0.87 -8.97
CA ALA A 322 28.62 -1.89 -9.54
C ALA A 322 29.36 -2.69 -8.45
N GLU A 323 29.62 -2.07 -7.29
CA GLU A 323 30.30 -2.69 -6.16
C GLU A 323 29.43 -3.72 -5.42
N GLU A 324 28.11 -3.68 -5.62
CA GLU A 324 27.17 -4.66 -5.06
C GLU A 324 27.01 -5.91 -5.93
N LEU A 325 27.66 -5.93 -7.10
CA LEU A 325 27.55 -6.99 -8.09
C LEU A 325 28.81 -7.85 -8.10
N GLU A 326 28.62 -9.17 -8.21
CA GLU A 326 29.73 -10.11 -8.40
C GLU A 326 30.48 -9.84 -9.71
N ASP A 327 29.76 -9.32 -10.71
CA ASP A 327 30.30 -8.84 -11.98
C ASP A 327 29.70 -7.48 -12.32
N GLY A 328 30.52 -6.43 -12.27
CA GLY A 328 30.12 -5.06 -12.61
C GLY A 328 29.71 -4.89 -14.07
N ALA A 329 30.16 -5.78 -14.97
CA ALA A 329 29.74 -5.80 -16.36
C ALA A 329 28.23 -6.08 -16.49
N LEU A 330 27.57 -6.62 -15.46
CA LEU A 330 26.11 -6.77 -15.46
C LEU A 330 25.36 -5.45 -15.73
N LEU A 331 25.97 -4.29 -15.47
CA LEU A 331 25.41 -2.96 -15.74
C LEU A 331 25.86 -2.35 -17.08
N ASP A 332 26.61 -3.06 -17.94
CA ASP A 332 26.95 -2.54 -19.25
C ASP A 332 25.68 -2.22 -20.06
N ASN A 333 25.77 -1.19 -20.89
CA ASN A 333 24.68 -0.67 -21.71
C ASN A 333 23.47 -0.15 -20.90
N LEU A 334 23.59 -0.10 -19.57
CA LEU A 334 22.67 0.57 -18.67
C LEU A 334 23.30 1.86 -18.13
N THR A 335 22.47 2.88 -17.97
CA THR A 335 22.81 4.11 -17.22
C THR A 335 22.55 3.89 -15.73
N ALA A 336 21.49 3.17 -15.38
CA ALA A 336 21.14 2.85 -14.01
C ALA A 336 20.26 1.60 -13.95
N PHE A 337 20.32 0.92 -12.80
CA PHE A 337 19.42 -0.18 -12.48
C PHE A 337 18.94 -0.03 -11.04
N CYS A 338 17.63 -0.04 -10.84
CA CYS A 338 17.03 0.11 -9.51
C CYS A 338 15.78 -0.76 -9.38
N GLY A 339 15.31 -0.98 -8.15
CA GLY A 339 14.12 -1.77 -7.92
C GLY A 339 13.49 -1.56 -6.55
N LEU A 340 12.25 -2.03 -6.44
CA LEU A 340 11.38 -1.86 -5.30
C LEU A 340 10.62 -3.17 -5.06
N LEU A 341 10.49 -3.55 -3.79
CA LEU A 341 9.59 -4.61 -3.37
C LEU A 341 8.38 -4.01 -2.63
N PRO A 342 7.15 -4.48 -2.89
CA PRO A 342 5.96 -3.99 -2.23
C PRO A 342 5.91 -4.39 -0.76
N ARG A 343 5.19 -3.59 0.03
CA ARG A 343 4.95 -3.85 1.45
C ARG A 343 3.83 -4.87 1.64
N GLY A 344 3.84 -5.54 2.79
CA GLY A 344 2.73 -6.37 3.25
C GLY A 344 3.03 -7.87 3.21
N ARG A 345 2.50 -8.58 4.21
CA ARG A 345 2.75 -10.01 4.42
C ARG A 345 2.38 -10.88 3.23
N LEU A 346 1.27 -10.57 2.55
CA LEU A 346 0.84 -11.31 1.37
C LEU A 346 1.86 -11.20 0.23
N MET A 347 2.37 -9.99 -0.03
CA MET A 347 3.41 -9.77 -1.04
C MET A 347 4.74 -10.44 -0.66
N GLU A 348 5.10 -10.42 0.63
CA GLU A 348 6.30 -11.12 1.11
C GLU A 348 6.22 -12.65 0.94
N GLN A 349 5.06 -13.25 1.20
CA GLN A 349 4.83 -14.69 1.00
C GLN A 349 4.81 -15.10 -0.48
N LEU A 350 4.46 -14.16 -1.36
CA LEU A 350 4.37 -14.38 -2.80
C LEU A 350 5.67 -14.05 -3.55
N ARG A 351 6.75 -13.64 -2.86
CA ARG A 351 8.04 -13.37 -3.51
C ARG A 351 8.41 -14.50 -4.49
N PRO A 352 8.80 -14.17 -5.74
CA PRO A 352 9.21 -12.84 -6.21
C PRO A 352 8.08 -11.94 -6.75
N VAL A 353 6.81 -12.33 -6.64
CA VAL A 353 5.66 -11.52 -7.12
C VAL A 353 5.71 -10.09 -6.57
N GLY A 354 5.49 -9.14 -7.46
CA GLY A 354 5.50 -7.72 -7.19
C GLY A 354 6.87 -7.05 -7.10
N LEU A 355 7.98 -7.79 -7.25
CA LEU A 355 9.27 -7.15 -7.56
C LEU A 355 9.06 -6.19 -8.74
N VAL A 356 9.52 -4.96 -8.60
CA VAL A 356 9.59 -4.00 -9.69
C VAL A 356 11.06 -3.63 -9.88
N SER A 357 11.56 -3.70 -11.12
CA SER A 357 12.85 -3.13 -11.48
C SER A 357 12.69 -2.12 -12.60
N ILE A 358 13.62 -1.17 -12.67
CA ILE A 358 13.73 -0.18 -13.75
C ILE A 358 15.16 -0.26 -14.28
N ALA A 359 15.28 -0.74 -15.51
CA ALA A 359 16.53 -0.76 -16.27
C ALA A 359 16.56 0.44 -17.20
N VAL A 360 17.44 1.40 -16.92
CA VAL A 360 17.59 2.63 -17.71
C VAL A 360 18.68 2.41 -18.73
N PHE A 361 18.35 2.54 -20.01
CA PHE A 361 19.27 2.24 -21.10
C PHE A 361 20.22 3.41 -21.39
N ARG A 362 21.48 3.06 -21.63
CA ARG A 362 22.49 3.98 -22.15
C ARG A 362 22.10 4.46 -23.55
N ALA A 363 22.39 5.72 -23.87
CA ALA A 363 22.23 6.25 -25.23
C ALA A 363 22.99 5.37 -26.24
N GLY A 364 22.44 5.20 -27.44
CA GLY A 364 22.95 4.26 -28.46
C GLY A 364 22.66 2.77 -28.21
N HIS A 365 22.09 2.40 -27.07
CA HIS A 365 21.65 1.03 -26.74
C HIS A 365 20.16 0.96 -26.41
N ARG A 366 19.37 1.81 -27.08
CA ARG A 366 17.93 1.97 -26.86
C ARG A 366 17.11 1.23 -27.93
N PRO A 367 15.97 0.62 -27.56
CA PRO A 367 15.10 -0.05 -28.52
C PRO A 367 14.66 0.84 -29.68
N CYS A 368 14.44 0.23 -30.84
CA CYS A 368 14.05 0.90 -32.08
C CYS A 368 15.03 1.97 -32.58
N ASP A 369 16.28 1.97 -32.08
CA ASP A 369 17.28 3.01 -32.35
C ASP A 369 16.73 4.44 -32.08
N ASN A 370 15.84 4.55 -31.08
CA ASN A 370 15.22 5.81 -30.72
C ASN A 370 15.63 6.23 -29.31
N GLU A 371 16.25 7.41 -29.21
CA GLU A 371 16.75 7.96 -27.95
C GLU A 371 15.65 8.18 -26.89
N ARG A 372 14.38 8.25 -27.28
CA ARG A 372 13.28 8.37 -26.33
C ARG A 372 12.83 7.03 -25.73
N ASN A 373 13.27 5.88 -26.21
CA ASN A 373 12.99 4.59 -25.56
C ASN A 373 13.97 4.35 -24.40
N VAL A 374 13.72 4.97 -23.26
CA VAL A 374 14.73 5.18 -22.21
C VAL A 374 14.84 4.03 -21.20
N ALA A 375 13.78 3.24 -20.98
CA ALA A 375 13.80 2.22 -19.93
C ALA A 375 12.85 1.04 -20.15
N MET A 376 13.20 -0.11 -19.57
CA MET A 376 12.27 -1.19 -19.26
C MET A 376 11.89 -1.10 -17.78
N VAL A 377 10.60 -1.19 -17.50
CA VAL A 377 10.11 -1.55 -16.17
C VAL A 377 9.80 -3.04 -16.20
N TYR A 378 10.25 -3.83 -15.23
CA TYR A 378 9.95 -5.27 -15.17
C TYR A 378 9.22 -5.57 -13.87
N THR A 379 8.16 -6.38 -13.95
CA THR A 379 7.47 -6.87 -12.75
C THR A 379 6.89 -8.27 -12.92
N ILE A 380 6.60 -8.93 -11.81
CA ILE A 380 6.09 -10.30 -11.78
C ILE A 380 4.70 -10.26 -11.16
N GLY A 381 3.70 -10.70 -11.92
CA GLY A 381 2.33 -10.84 -11.42
C GLY A 381 2.10 -12.22 -10.79
N PRO A 382 1.06 -12.37 -9.95
CA PRO A 382 0.67 -13.68 -9.42
C PRO A 382 0.25 -14.62 -10.56
N HIS A 383 0.67 -15.88 -10.48
CA HIS A 383 0.28 -16.93 -11.43
C HIS A 383 -0.82 -17.80 -10.81
N CYS A 384 -2.09 -17.55 -11.15
CA CYS A 384 -3.23 -18.38 -10.70
C CYS A 384 -3.85 -19.21 -11.84
N GLY A 385 -3.09 -19.40 -12.92
CA GLY A 385 -3.49 -20.15 -14.10
C GLY A 385 -3.14 -21.63 -14.02
N ASN A 386 -2.83 -22.24 -15.16
CA ASN A 386 -2.57 -23.67 -15.23
C ASN A 386 -1.13 -24.02 -14.84
N LYS A 387 -0.97 -25.06 -14.02
CA LYS A 387 0.34 -25.62 -13.66
C LYS A 387 1.09 -26.08 -14.93
N ARG A 388 2.25 -25.48 -15.17
CA ARG A 388 3.33 -25.95 -16.03
C ARG A 388 4.04 -27.10 -15.32
N THR A 389 4.30 -28.17 -16.05
CA THR A 389 4.77 -29.47 -15.53
C THR A 389 6.21 -29.48 -14.97
N ARG A 390 6.90 -28.33 -14.85
CA ARG A 390 8.35 -28.26 -14.63
C ARG A 390 8.85 -27.41 -13.45
N ILE A 391 7.98 -26.71 -12.70
CA ILE A 391 8.41 -25.75 -11.67
C ILE A 391 7.78 -26.07 -10.29
N LYS A 392 8.59 -25.97 -9.23
CA LYS A 392 8.28 -26.40 -7.84
C LYS A 392 7.20 -25.54 -7.16
N ARG A 393 7.11 -24.26 -7.54
CA ARG A 393 6.04 -23.31 -7.16
C ARG A 393 5.60 -22.58 -8.42
N ASP A 394 4.86 -23.28 -9.26
CA ASP A 394 4.43 -22.72 -10.53
C ASP A 394 3.15 -21.88 -10.40
N VAL A 395 2.23 -22.22 -9.49
CA VAL A 395 0.93 -21.54 -9.36
C VAL A 395 0.71 -21.11 -7.92
N ASP A 396 0.24 -19.88 -7.74
CA ASP A 396 -0.22 -19.33 -6.47
C ASP A 396 -1.70 -19.70 -6.24
N ASN A 397 -1.97 -20.31 -5.09
CA ASN A 397 -3.32 -20.66 -4.66
C ASN A 397 -3.99 -19.46 -3.97
N LEU A 398 -4.48 -18.51 -4.78
CA LEU A 398 -5.18 -17.32 -4.30
C LEU A 398 -6.67 -17.42 -4.63
N SER A 399 -7.53 -16.93 -3.75
CA SER A 399 -8.91 -16.61 -4.13
C SER A 399 -8.92 -15.47 -5.15
N VAL A 400 -10.00 -15.32 -5.93
CA VAL A 400 -10.19 -14.19 -6.85
C VAL A 400 -9.94 -12.85 -6.17
N SER A 401 -10.50 -12.65 -4.97
CA SER A 401 -10.33 -11.41 -4.20
C SER A 401 -8.86 -11.15 -3.84
N ASN A 402 -8.13 -12.18 -3.38
CA ASN A 402 -6.71 -12.03 -3.06
C ASN A 402 -5.86 -11.83 -4.31
N PHE A 403 -6.18 -12.49 -5.42
CA PHE A 403 -5.53 -12.28 -6.71
C PHE A 403 -5.66 -10.82 -7.15
N LEU A 404 -6.86 -10.24 -7.09
CA LEU A 404 -7.08 -8.83 -7.45
C LEU A 404 -6.38 -7.86 -6.47
N VAL A 405 -6.36 -8.15 -5.17
CA VAL A 405 -5.60 -7.36 -4.18
C VAL A 405 -4.10 -7.37 -4.48
N VAL A 406 -3.55 -8.52 -4.88
CA VAL A 406 -2.15 -8.64 -5.29
C VAL A 406 -1.90 -7.82 -6.55
N ILE A 407 -2.75 -7.91 -7.56
CA ILE A 407 -2.62 -7.11 -8.80
C ILE A 407 -2.65 -5.61 -8.50
N GLU A 408 -3.56 -5.14 -7.63
CA GLU A 408 -3.59 -3.75 -7.18
C GLU A 408 -2.31 -3.35 -6.44
N SER A 409 -1.77 -4.24 -5.59
CA SER A 409 -0.51 -4.02 -4.88
C SER A 409 0.70 -3.95 -5.82
N VAL A 410 0.73 -4.76 -6.88
CA VAL A 410 1.76 -4.68 -7.94
C VAL A 410 1.62 -3.36 -8.71
N GLY A 411 0.40 -2.91 -9.00
CA GLY A 411 0.16 -1.60 -9.59
C GLY A 411 0.68 -0.44 -8.74
N ASP A 412 0.45 -0.46 -7.42
CA ASP A 412 1.00 0.54 -6.49
C ASP A 412 2.54 0.48 -6.47
N ALA A 413 3.13 -0.72 -6.49
CA ALA A 413 4.58 -0.89 -6.56
C ALA A 413 5.18 -0.28 -7.83
N VAL A 414 4.58 -0.52 -9.00
CA VAL A 414 5.01 0.06 -10.29
C VAL A 414 4.88 1.58 -10.26
N GLY A 415 3.72 2.11 -9.84
CA GLY A 415 3.49 3.54 -9.74
C GLY A 415 4.45 4.23 -8.76
N SER A 416 4.74 3.58 -7.62
CA SER A 416 5.69 4.04 -6.61
C SER A 416 7.12 4.05 -7.12
N ALA A 417 7.56 2.98 -7.79
CA ALA A 417 8.91 2.87 -8.33
C ALA A 417 9.18 3.96 -9.38
N VAL A 418 8.25 4.16 -10.33
CA VAL A 418 8.37 5.20 -11.36
C VAL A 418 8.32 6.61 -10.75
N ALA A 419 7.48 6.84 -9.74
CA ALA A 419 7.43 8.12 -9.05
C ALA A 419 8.74 8.45 -8.31
N GLN A 420 9.30 7.47 -7.58
CA GLN A 420 10.58 7.62 -6.88
C GLN A 420 11.76 7.80 -7.86
N TYR A 421 11.77 7.03 -8.95
CA TYR A 421 12.75 7.17 -10.02
C TYR A 421 12.72 8.57 -10.63
N ASN A 422 11.52 9.04 -11.02
CA ASN A 422 11.37 10.37 -11.62
C ASN A 422 11.75 11.49 -10.64
N ALA A 423 11.47 11.34 -9.35
CA ALA A 423 11.92 12.29 -8.34
C ALA A 423 13.45 12.38 -8.28
N ARG A 424 14.16 11.26 -8.44
CA ARG A 424 15.63 11.24 -8.53
C ARG A 424 16.13 11.84 -9.84
N ALA A 425 15.49 11.55 -10.97
CA ALA A 425 15.87 12.09 -12.29
C ALA A 425 15.77 13.62 -12.37
N LEU A 426 14.94 14.25 -11.52
CA LEU A 426 14.90 15.72 -11.40
C LEU A 426 16.15 16.31 -10.74
N LEU A 427 16.88 15.51 -9.97
CA LEU A 427 18.07 15.92 -9.23
C LEU A 427 19.37 15.48 -9.93
N ASP A 428 19.26 14.65 -10.97
CA ASP A 428 20.39 13.99 -11.63
C ASP A 428 20.18 14.01 -13.15
N SER A 429 20.87 14.94 -13.82
CA SER A 429 20.72 15.15 -15.26
C SER A 429 21.23 13.99 -16.12
N ALA A 430 21.95 13.02 -15.54
CA ALA A 430 22.34 11.81 -16.25
C ALA A 430 21.17 10.83 -16.45
N LEU A 431 20.10 10.98 -15.66
CA LEU A 431 18.93 10.10 -15.71
C LEU A 431 17.82 10.75 -16.56
N PRO A 432 17.38 10.10 -17.65
CA PRO A 432 16.21 10.56 -18.38
C PRO A 432 14.95 10.36 -17.54
N ARG A 433 14.18 11.41 -17.33
CA ARG A 433 12.85 11.29 -16.71
C ARG A 433 11.94 10.42 -17.56
N ILE A 434 11.18 9.51 -16.96
CA ILE A 434 10.12 8.75 -17.63
C ILE A 434 8.87 9.63 -17.75
N GLU A 435 8.47 9.92 -18.98
CA GLU A 435 7.33 10.78 -19.32
C GLU A 435 6.12 9.96 -19.77
N VAL A 436 6.37 8.80 -20.36
CA VAL A 436 5.34 7.86 -20.82
C VAL A 436 5.67 6.48 -20.29
N LEU A 437 4.71 5.84 -19.63
CA LEU A 437 4.81 4.46 -19.17
C LEU A 437 3.81 3.60 -19.92
N ARG A 438 4.29 2.72 -20.81
CA ARG A 438 3.46 1.70 -21.44
C ARG A 438 3.17 0.56 -20.47
N VAL A 439 1.90 0.22 -20.30
CA VAL A 439 1.41 -0.79 -19.35
C VAL A 439 0.64 -1.88 -20.10
N CYS A 440 1.11 -3.12 -19.98
CA CYS A 440 0.39 -4.31 -20.43
C CYS A 440 -0.52 -4.88 -19.33
N LEU A 441 -1.47 -5.75 -19.70
CA LEU A 441 -2.32 -6.42 -18.72
C LEU A 441 -1.53 -7.51 -17.97
N LEU A 442 -0.98 -7.14 -16.83
CA LEU A 442 -0.25 -8.05 -15.95
C LEU A 442 -1.19 -9.18 -15.46
N SER A 443 -0.69 -10.43 -15.51
CA SER A 443 -1.47 -11.63 -15.20
C SER A 443 -2.82 -11.72 -15.93
N GLY A 444 -2.94 -11.15 -17.14
CA GLY A 444 -4.14 -11.23 -17.98
C GLY A 444 -4.23 -12.47 -18.88
N GLY A 445 -3.09 -13.13 -19.13
CA GLY A 445 -2.97 -14.30 -20.00
C GLY A 445 -2.87 -15.61 -19.21
N VAL A 446 -1.80 -16.38 -19.46
CA VAL A 446 -1.56 -17.68 -18.81
C VAL A 446 -1.48 -17.62 -17.28
N TYR A 447 -1.21 -16.44 -16.71
CA TYR A 447 -1.15 -16.23 -15.26
C TYR A 447 -2.50 -15.88 -14.60
N LYS A 448 -3.54 -15.61 -15.39
CA LYS A 448 -4.83 -15.12 -14.88
C LYS A 448 -5.51 -16.16 -14.00
N HIS A 449 -6.07 -15.72 -12.88
CA HIS A 449 -7.01 -16.55 -12.13
C HIS A 449 -8.21 -16.95 -13.04
N PRO A 450 -8.61 -18.23 -13.09
CA PRO A 450 -9.63 -18.72 -14.03
C PRO A 450 -10.95 -17.95 -13.89
N GLU A 451 -11.36 -17.64 -12.66
CA GLU A 451 -12.62 -16.97 -12.34
C GLU A 451 -12.57 -15.43 -12.41
N ALA A 452 -11.40 -14.79 -12.55
CA ALA A 452 -11.31 -13.32 -12.63
C ALA A 452 -11.52 -12.83 -14.06
N ALA A 453 -12.36 -11.83 -14.30
CA ALA A 453 -12.48 -11.21 -15.62
C ALA A 453 -11.29 -10.29 -15.91
N LYS A 454 -10.81 -10.23 -17.16
CA LYS A 454 -9.69 -9.36 -17.55
C LYS A 454 -9.91 -7.88 -17.21
N VAL A 455 -11.16 -7.40 -17.29
CA VAL A 455 -11.52 -6.03 -16.90
C VAL A 455 -11.36 -5.78 -15.40
N GLU A 456 -11.57 -6.79 -14.54
CA GLU A 456 -11.33 -6.68 -13.09
C GLU A 456 -9.84 -6.60 -12.80
N VAL A 457 -9.03 -7.40 -13.51
CA VAL A 457 -7.56 -7.36 -13.44
C VAL A 457 -7.05 -5.98 -13.86
N ALA A 458 -7.54 -5.47 -14.99
CA ALA A 458 -7.21 -4.13 -15.48
C ALA A 458 -7.62 -3.04 -14.48
N THR A 459 -8.82 -3.16 -13.90
CA THR A 459 -9.33 -2.21 -12.90
C THR A 459 -8.46 -2.19 -11.65
N ALA A 460 -8.09 -3.36 -11.12
CA ALA A 460 -7.20 -3.47 -9.96
C ALA A 460 -5.82 -2.86 -10.27
N LEU A 461 -5.24 -3.17 -11.43
CA LEU A 461 -3.95 -2.64 -11.85
C LEU A 461 -3.98 -1.11 -11.99
N VAL A 462 -5.01 -0.55 -12.63
CA VAL A 462 -5.20 0.91 -12.78
C VAL A 462 -5.38 1.59 -11.42
N ARG A 463 -6.17 1.02 -10.49
CA ARG A 463 -6.30 1.57 -9.13
C ARG A 463 -4.96 1.64 -8.42
N GLY A 464 -4.16 0.57 -8.50
CA GLY A 464 -2.82 0.51 -7.92
C GLY A 464 -1.92 1.60 -8.48
N LEU A 465 -1.81 1.70 -9.81
CA LEU A 465 -1.00 2.72 -10.49
C LEU A 465 -1.37 4.14 -10.05
N LEU A 466 -2.67 4.44 -9.94
CA LEU A 466 -3.16 5.77 -9.59
C LEU A 466 -2.97 6.14 -8.11
N ALA A 467 -2.75 5.17 -7.21
CA ALA A 467 -2.60 5.40 -5.77
C ALA A 467 -1.49 6.42 -5.44
N ARG A 468 -0.41 6.47 -6.24
CA ARG A 468 0.76 7.34 -6.05
C ARG A 468 0.98 8.35 -7.17
N LEU A 469 0.44 8.08 -8.35
CA LEU A 469 0.58 8.95 -9.53
C LEU A 469 -0.42 10.11 -9.54
N GLY A 470 -1.49 10.05 -8.75
CA GLY A 470 -2.52 11.09 -8.65
C GLY A 470 -2.25 12.28 -7.70
N ASP A 471 -1.02 12.47 -7.21
CA ASP A 471 -0.66 13.59 -6.32
C ASP A 471 0.23 14.61 -7.05
N ARG A 472 -0.34 15.75 -7.46
CA ARG A 472 0.32 16.80 -8.27
C ARG A 472 0.85 18.00 -7.46
N THR A 473 0.74 18.03 -6.14
CA THR A 473 1.25 19.20 -5.39
C THR A 473 2.78 19.27 -5.49
N GLY A 474 3.28 20.20 -6.32
CA GLY A 474 4.70 20.54 -6.42
C GLY A 474 5.57 19.72 -7.39
N ARG A 475 5.00 18.94 -8.32
CA ARG A 475 5.79 18.19 -9.32
C ARG A 475 6.00 19.00 -10.61
N PRO A 476 7.17 18.90 -11.28
CA PRO A 476 7.41 19.59 -12.55
C PRO A 476 6.58 18.98 -13.69
N GLU A 477 6.12 19.86 -14.57
CA GLU A 477 5.36 19.55 -15.78
C GLU A 477 6.27 19.06 -16.91
N PRO A 478 5.77 18.21 -17.83
CA PRO A 478 4.41 17.62 -17.86
C PRO A 478 4.28 16.39 -16.94
N PRO A 479 3.06 16.00 -16.55
CA PRO A 479 2.80 14.78 -15.77
C PRO A 479 3.12 13.50 -16.54
N LEU A 480 3.35 12.38 -15.83
CA LEU A 480 3.48 11.06 -16.44
C LEU A 480 2.22 10.71 -17.23
N THR A 481 2.37 10.18 -18.45
CA THR A 481 1.29 9.61 -19.26
C THR A 481 1.30 8.09 -19.10
N LEU A 482 0.14 7.50 -18.80
CA LEU A 482 -0.06 6.06 -18.80
C LEU A 482 -0.55 5.63 -20.19
N ASP A 483 0.24 4.83 -20.88
CA ASP A 483 -0.10 4.32 -22.20
C ASP A 483 -0.48 2.84 -22.11
N PHE A 484 -1.75 2.51 -22.27
CA PHE A 484 -2.22 1.14 -22.09
C PHE A 484 -2.12 0.35 -23.40
N ALA A 485 -1.35 -0.73 -23.37
CA ALA A 485 -1.29 -1.70 -24.46
C ALA A 485 -2.65 -2.38 -24.66
N TYR A 486 -2.96 -2.74 -25.90
CA TYR A 486 -4.22 -3.37 -26.23
C TYR A 486 -4.33 -4.79 -25.67
N ASP A 487 -5.40 -5.02 -24.91
CA ASP A 487 -5.84 -6.35 -24.47
C ASP A 487 -7.37 -6.33 -24.41
N GLU A 488 -8.05 -6.68 -25.51
CA GLU A 488 -9.52 -6.76 -25.58
C GLU A 488 -10.26 -5.49 -25.08
N ASP A 489 -9.65 -4.32 -25.28
CA ASP A 489 -10.16 -3.01 -24.82
C ASP A 489 -10.41 -2.90 -23.29
N VAL A 490 -9.84 -3.80 -22.49
CA VAL A 490 -10.13 -3.90 -21.05
C VAL A 490 -9.65 -2.71 -20.24
N PHE A 491 -8.56 -2.06 -20.65
CA PHE A 491 -8.05 -0.86 -19.96
C PHE A 491 -8.94 0.36 -20.19
N ARG A 492 -9.44 0.59 -21.41
CA ARG A 492 -10.38 1.69 -21.68
C ARG A 492 -11.67 1.49 -20.90
N ARG A 493 -12.19 0.25 -20.88
CA ARG A 493 -13.36 -0.12 -20.08
C ARG A 493 -13.12 0.11 -18.58
N ALA A 494 -12.00 -0.38 -18.04
CA ALA A 494 -11.63 -0.16 -16.64
C ALA A 494 -11.49 1.33 -16.29
N TRP A 495 -10.87 2.12 -17.16
CA TRP A 495 -10.72 3.57 -16.98
C TRP A 495 -12.07 4.28 -16.88
N ARG A 496 -13.00 3.93 -17.78
CA ARG A 496 -14.37 4.44 -17.79
C ARG A 496 -15.15 3.99 -16.55
N ASP A 497 -15.05 2.72 -16.16
CA ASP A 497 -15.77 2.16 -15.02
C ASP A 497 -15.27 2.74 -13.68
N LEU A 498 -14.03 3.24 -13.64
CA LEU A 498 -13.47 4.03 -12.54
C LEU A 498 -13.92 5.50 -12.54
N GLY A 499 -14.68 5.94 -13.56
CA GLY A 499 -15.18 7.31 -13.70
C GLY A 499 -14.10 8.33 -14.03
N LEU A 500 -12.99 7.91 -14.63
CA LEU A 500 -11.86 8.77 -14.95
C LEU A 500 -12.08 9.52 -16.28
N PRO A 501 -11.58 10.76 -16.41
CA PRO A 501 -11.75 11.54 -17.64
C PRO A 501 -10.96 10.90 -18.78
N GLU A 502 -11.59 10.73 -19.95
CA GLU A 502 -10.88 10.39 -21.18
C GLU A 502 -10.12 11.63 -21.67
N ALA A 503 -8.86 11.46 -22.09
CA ALA A 503 -8.11 12.55 -22.69
C ALA A 503 -8.76 12.91 -24.05
N ASP A 504 -8.96 14.21 -24.30
CA ASP A 504 -9.34 14.70 -25.62
C ASP A 504 -8.18 14.42 -26.59
N PRO A 505 -8.35 13.55 -27.61
CA PRO A 505 -7.29 13.22 -28.55
C PRO A 505 -6.77 14.43 -29.35
N GLY A 506 -7.43 15.60 -29.27
CA GLY A 506 -7.00 16.85 -29.90
C GLY A 506 -6.14 17.79 -29.04
N ALA A 507 -6.02 17.58 -27.73
CA ALA A 507 -5.35 18.52 -26.83
C ALA A 507 -3.83 18.23 -26.73
N ARG A 508 -3.04 18.73 -27.70
CA ARG A 508 -1.58 18.84 -27.51
C ARG A 508 -1.30 19.79 -26.33
N PRO A 509 -0.27 19.55 -25.50
CA PRO A 509 0.21 20.55 -24.56
C PRO A 509 0.56 21.79 -25.37
N THR A 510 -0.13 22.90 -25.11
CA THR A 510 0.18 24.21 -25.71
C THR A 510 1.66 24.49 -25.49
N GLU A 511 2.39 24.66 -26.59
CA GLU A 511 3.76 25.17 -26.58
C GLU A 511 3.82 26.38 -25.65
N ALA A 512 4.69 26.31 -24.64
CA ALA A 512 5.01 27.45 -23.82
C ALA A 512 5.49 28.56 -24.78
N ARG A 513 4.67 29.61 -24.92
CA ARG A 513 5.03 30.81 -25.68
C ARG A 513 6.42 31.24 -25.23
N PRO A 514 7.39 31.44 -26.14
CA PRO A 514 8.70 31.92 -25.75
C PRO A 514 8.51 33.26 -25.06
N ALA A 515 9.05 33.37 -23.83
CA ALA A 515 9.11 34.62 -23.11
C ALA A 515 9.79 35.65 -24.00
N LEU A 516 9.02 36.67 -24.41
CA LEU A 516 9.54 37.88 -25.05
C LEU A 516 10.62 38.46 -24.14
N ARG A 517 11.89 38.26 -24.51
CA ARG A 517 12.99 39.06 -23.97
C ARG A 517 12.79 40.49 -24.44
N HIS A 518 12.29 41.35 -23.56
CA HIS A 518 12.48 42.78 -23.70
C HIS A 518 13.98 43.08 -23.56
N GLY A 519 14.67 43.14 -24.70
CA GLY A 519 15.95 43.83 -24.80
C GLY A 519 15.69 45.33 -24.69
N GLN A 520 15.87 45.91 -23.51
CA GLN A 520 16.18 47.33 -23.39
C GLN A 520 17.65 47.52 -23.75
N GLY A 521 17.91 47.81 -25.02
CA GLY A 521 19.13 48.51 -25.40
C GLY A 521 19.09 49.92 -24.82
N ARG A 522 19.93 50.21 -23.84
CA ARG A 522 20.37 51.57 -23.56
C ARG A 522 21.64 51.82 -24.35
N ALA A 523 21.49 52.55 -25.44
CA ALA A 523 22.55 53.39 -25.95
C ALA A 523 22.63 54.64 -25.06
N GLN A 524 23.81 54.97 -24.54
CA GLN A 524 24.34 56.33 -24.43
C GLN A 524 25.75 56.32 -23.84
N GLN A 525 26.68 56.77 -24.69
CA GLN A 525 28.02 57.33 -24.45
C GLN A 525 29.12 56.41 -23.92
#